data_AF-A0A0W0G8G1-F1
#
_entry.id   AF-A0A0W0G8G1-F1
#
_cell.length_a   1.000
_cell.length_b   1.000
_cell.length_c   1.000
_cell.angle_alpha   90.00
_cell.angle_beta   90.00
_cell.angle_gamma   90.00
#
_symmetry.space_group_name_H-M   'P 1'
#
loop_
_entity.id
_entity.type
_entity.pdbx_description
1 polymer ?
#
loop_
_entity_poly.entity_id
_entity_poly.type
_entity_poly.pdbx_seq_one_letter_code
_entity_poly.pdbx_strand_id
1 'polypeptide(L)'
;MYIPSPEDFTRQVSDIGVGDSHNVLVYILLFGFTIPIASALWLLIRSQYPCITISGLEAKEKKVYGLFQDAVEKGILVGQTRQIMEMKQIGLEYSASQIRMRNFGLASSMWYIYLGFHPRLVPELSAWYNVANTFEQEIQFKVESDFQRRCHAELQRRAGI
;
A
#
# COMPACT_ATOMS: atom_id res chain seq x y z
N MET A 1 3.25 66.53 26.91
CA MET A 1 2.34 65.56 26.28
C MET A 1 2.57 65.67 24.79
N TYR A 2 3.30 64.73 24.19
CA TYR A 2 3.59 64.73 22.75
C TYR A 2 2.44 64.03 22.04
N ILE A 3 1.71 64.75 21.19
CA ILE A 3 0.61 64.19 20.40
C ILE A 3 1.23 63.76 19.07
N PRO A 4 1.31 62.45 18.77
CA PRO A 4 1.89 61.98 17.51
C PRO A 4 1.07 62.50 16.34
N SER A 5 1.77 62.92 15.28
CA SER A 5 1.16 63.45 14.07
C SER A 5 0.45 62.33 13.31
N PRO A 6 -0.70 62.59 12.66
CA PRO A 6 -1.39 61.59 11.82
C PRO A 6 -0.49 61.01 10.72
N GLU A 7 0.57 61.71 10.33
CA GLU A 7 1.56 61.25 9.36
C GLU A 7 2.44 60.09 9.89
N ASP A 8 2.71 60.08 11.19
CA ASP A 8 3.42 58.99 11.87
C ASP A 8 2.56 57.71 11.93
N PHE A 9 1.24 57.88 12.03
CA PHE A 9 0.28 56.78 11.99
C PHE A 9 0.19 56.15 10.59
N THR A 10 0.18 56.96 9.53
CA THR A 10 0.16 56.46 8.14
C THR A 10 1.45 55.72 7.77
N ARG A 11 2.61 56.17 8.28
CA ARG A 11 3.88 55.45 8.09
C ARG A 11 3.88 54.10 8.80
N GLN A 12 3.41 54.08 10.06
CA GLN A 12 3.34 52.85 10.84
C GLN A 12 2.37 51.82 10.24
N VAL A 13 1.21 52.24 9.72
CA VAL A 13 0.26 51.34 9.04
C VAL A 13 0.79 50.84 7.69
N SER A 14 1.51 51.67 6.94
CA SER A 14 2.14 51.28 5.68
C SER A 14 3.26 50.26 5.89
N ASP A 15 4.11 50.43 6.90
CA ASP A 15 5.22 49.50 7.20
C ASP A 15 4.72 48.17 7.79
N ILE A 16 3.59 48.17 8.51
CA ILE A 16 2.95 46.94 9.01
C ILE A 16 2.30 46.14 7.85
N GLY A 17 1.71 46.80 6.85
CA GLY A 17 1.01 46.13 5.73
C GLY A 17 1.92 45.48 4.68
N VAL A 18 3.15 45.98 4.49
CA VAL A 18 4.09 45.46 3.48
C VAL A 18 4.86 44.23 3.99
N GLY A 19 5.16 44.16 5.30
CA GLY A 19 5.82 42.99 5.90
C GLY A 19 4.92 41.74 5.99
N ASP A 20 3.63 41.94 6.25
CA ASP A 20 2.70 40.83 6.51
C ASP A 20 2.17 40.19 5.21
N SER A 21 1.92 41.01 4.18
CA SER A 21 1.50 40.54 2.85
C SER A 21 2.56 39.69 2.16
N HIS A 22 3.85 40.02 2.32
CA HIS A 22 4.94 39.21 1.79
C HIS A 22 5.03 37.84 2.47
N ASN A 23 4.89 37.79 3.80
CA ASN A 23 4.87 36.54 4.55
C ASN A 23 3.68 35.67 4.15
N VAL A 24 2.48 36.24 4.05
CA VAL A 24 1.28 35.53 3.60
C VAL A 24 1.46 34.97 2.18
N LEU A 25 2.05 35.74 1.27
CA LEU A 25 2.30 35.30 -0.10
C LEU A 25 3.34 34.17 -0.16
N VAL A 26 4.38 34.24 0.68
CA VAL A 26 5.36 33.16 0.85
C VAL A 26 4.71 31.90 1.41
N TYR A 27 3.81 32.01 2.39
CA TYR A 27 3.04 30.88 2.92
C TYR A 27 2.12 30.27 1.86
N ILE A 28 1.42 31.08 1.08
CA ILE A 28 0.55 30.60 0.00
C ILE A 28 1.36 29.87 -1.07
N LEU A 29 2.55 30.37 -1.44
CA LEU A 29 3.42 29.69 -2.39
C LEU A 29 3.97 28.38 -1.79
N LEU A 30 4.47 28.41 -0.56
CA LEU A 30 4.98 27.21 0.13
C LEU A 30 3.92 26.13 0.24
N PHE A 31 2.75 26.43 0.81
CA PHE A 31 1.67 25.45 0.96
C PHE A 31 1.03 25.09 -0.39
N GLY A 32 0.86 26.07 -1.27
CA GLY A 32 0.28 25.90 -2.60
C GLY A 32 1.09 24.98 -3.50
N PHE A 33 2.42 24.90 -3.33
CA PHE A 33 3.26 23.93 -4.04
C PHE A 33 3.51 22.65 -3.26
N THR A 34 3.72 22.72 -1.94
CA THR A 34 4.07 21.51 -1.15
C THR A 34 2.92 20.53 -1.04
N ILE A 35 1.67 20.99 -0.86
CA ILE A 35 0.50 20.11 -0.75
C ILE A 35 0.29 19.28 -2.04
N PRO A 36 0.24 19.86 -3.25
CA PRO A 36 0.05 19.08 -4.47
C PRO A 36 1.25 18.19 -4.77
N ILE A 37 2.48 18.63 -4.49
CA ILE A 37 3.68 17.78 -4.65
C ILE A 37 3.60 16.58 -3.71
N ALA A 38 3.30 16.79 -2.42
CA ALA A 38 3.13 15.72 -1.44
C ALA A 38 1.99 14.77 -1.83
N SER A 39 0.89 15.30 -2.37
CA SER A 39 -0.25 14.50 -2.82
C SER A 39 0.09 13.65 -4.04
N ALA A 40 0.79 14.21 -5.03
CA ALA A 40 1.25 13.49 -6.21
C ALA A 40 2.27 12.41 -5.83
N LEU A 41 3.22 12.73 -4.95
CA LEU A 41 4.16 11.76 -4.39
C LEU A 41 3.44 10.64 -3.64
N TRP A 42 2.43 10.97 -2.83
CA TRP A 42 1.64 9.98 -2.13
C TRP A 42 0.91 9.02 -3.09
N LEU A 43 0.34 9.55 -4.17
CA LEU A 43 -0.30 8.73 -5.21
C LEU A 43 0.71 7.82 -5.93
N LEU A 44 1.90 8.35 -6.26
CA LEU A 44 2.97 7.57 -6.89
C LEU A 44 3.46 6.45 -5.96
N ILE A 45 3.67 6.77 -4.68
CA ILE A 45 4.03 5.79 -3.66
C ILE A 45 2.93 4.74 -3.56
N ARG A 46 1.65 5.13 -3.49
CA ARG A 46 0.54 4.16 -3.38
C ARG A 46 0.37 3.29 -4.62
N SER A 47 0.70 3.83 -5.80
CA SER A 47 0.74 3.09 -7.08
C SER A 47 1.84 2.03 -7.08
N GLN A 48 3.04 2.39 -6.63
CA GLN A 48 4.21 1.52 -6.64
C GLN A 48 4.26 0.55 -5.44
N TYR A 49 3.60 0.94 -4.34
CA TYR A 49 3.56 0.25 -3.07
C TYR A 49 2.10 0.03 -2.65
N PRO A 50 1.41 -0.96 -3.23
CA PRO A 50 0.00 -1.26 -2.91
C PRO A 50 -0.20 -1.67 -1.45
N CYS A 51 0.83 -2.18 -0.77
CA CYS A 51 0.85 -2.41 0.68
C CYS A 51 2.05 -1.71 1.32
N ILE A 52 1.78 -0.63 2.04
CA ILE A 52 2.77 0.17 2.77
C ILE A 52 2.74 -0.17 4.27
N THR A 53 1.59 -0.65 4.76
CA THR A 53 1.34 -0.92 6.17
C THR A 53 1.32 -2.41 6.47
N ILE A 54 1.62 -2.76 7.72
CA ILE A 54 1.52 -4.14 8.23
C ILE A 54 0.07 -4.65 8.16
N SER A 55 -0.92 -3.78 8.35
CA SER A 55 -2.33 -4.16 8.15
C SER A 55 -2.63 -4.60 6.71
N GLY A 56 -2.01 -3.96 5.71
CA GLY A 56 -2.11 -4.36 4.31
C GLY A 56 -1.47 -5.73 4.04
N LEU A 57 -0.31 -5.98 4.67
CA LEU A 57 0.37 -7.28 4.68
C LEU A 57 -0.56 -8.38 5.19
N GLU A 58 -1.14 -8.21 6.38
CA GLU A 58 -2.03 -9.20 7.01
C GLU A 58 -3.29 -9.47 6.19
N ALA A 59 -3.90 -8.42 5.64
CA ALA A 59 -5.08 -8.56 4.80
C ALA A 59 -4.77 -9.37 3.53
N LYS A 60 -3.64 -9.09 2.87
CA LYS A 60 -3.20 -9.82 1.68
C LYS A 60 -2.81 -11.26 2.01
N GLU A 61 -2.09 -11.49 3.11
CA GLU A 61 -1.70 -12.82 3.59
C GLU A 61 -2.94 -13.68 3.82
N LYS A 62 -3.92 -13.17 4.56
CA LYS A 62 -5.18 -13.88 4.82
C LYS A 62 -5.96 -14.18 3.53
N LYS A 63 -6.01 -13.24 2.59
CA LYS A 63 -6.67 -13.43 1.29
C LYS A 63 -6.03 -14.58 0.50
N VAL A 64 -4.70 -14.54 0.37
CA VAL A 64 -3.93 -15.54 -0.37
C VAL A 64 -4.04 -16.91 0.28
N TYR A 65 -3.92 -16.97 1.60
CA TYR A 65 -4.13 -18.20 2.38
C TYR A 65 -5.52 -18.79 2.14
N GLY A 66 -6.56 -17.95 2.20
CA GLY A 66 -7.94 -18.38 1.95
C GLY A 66 -8.15 -18.95 0.55
N LEU A 67 -7.61 -18.30 -0.49
CA LEU A 67 -7.68 -18.79 -1.87
C LEU A 67 -6.96 -20.12 -2.05
N PHE A 68 -5.80 -20.29 -1.40
CA PHE A 68 -5.07 -21.55 -1.43
C PHE A 68 -5.88 -22.67 -0.78
N GLN A 69 -6.41 -22.46 0.44
CA GLN A 69 -7.20 -23.46 1.14
C GLN A 69 -8.47 -23.83 0.36
N ASP A 70 -9.18 -22.85 -0.19
CA ASP A 70 -10.34 -23.09 -1.05
C ASP A 70 -10.00 -23.93 -2.29
N ALA A 71 -8.85 -23.68 -2.93
CA ALA A 71 -8.39 -24.47 -4.07
C ALA A 71 -7.99 -25.90 -3.69
N VAL A 72 -7.42 -26.11 -2.50
CA VAL A 72 -7.14 -27.45 -1.95
C VAL A 72 -8.45 -28.19 -1.63
N GLU A 73 -9.39 -27.54 -0.96
CA GLU A 73 -10.67 -28.13 -0.56
C GLU A 73 -11.51 -28.54 -1.78
N LYS A 74 -11.53 -27.72 -2.82
CA LYS A 74 -12.20 -28.02 -4.11
C LYS A 74 -11.51 -29.11 -4.93
N GLY A 75 -10.38 -29.65 -4.45
CA GLY A 75 -9.61 -30.68 -5.13
C GLY A 75 -8.95 -30.20 -6.42
N ILE A 76 -8.77 -28.89 -6.59
CA ILE A 76 -8.14 -28.28 -7.77
C ILE A 76 -6.63 -28.50 -7.72
N LEU A 77 -6.06 -28.46 -6.51
CA LEU A 77 -4.64 -28.67 -6.27
C LEU A 77 -4.40 -30.13 -5.82
N VAL A 78 -3.86 -30.95 -6.72
CA VAL A 78 -3.59 -32.37 -6.45
C VAL A 78 -2.14 -32.74 -6.75
N GLY A 79 -1.60 -33.71 -6.00
CA GLY A 79 -0.30 -34.32 -6.23
C GLY A 79 0.85 -33.32 -6.14
N GLN A 80 1.73 -33.34 -7.15
CA GLN A 80 2.93 -32.50 -7.21
C GLN A 80 2.59 -30.99 -7.23
N THR A 81 1.49 -30.60 -7.87
CA THR A 81 1.08 -29.20 -7.95
C THR A 81 0.75 -28.64 -6.58
N ARG A 82 0.09 -29.44 -5.75
CA ARG A 82 -0.22 -29.08 -4.36
C ARG A 82 1.06 -28.86 -3.55
N GLN A 83 2.00 -29.80 -3.60
CA GLN A 83 3.26 -29.69 -2.86
C GLN A 83 4.07 -28.43 -3.24
N ILE A 84 4.15 -28.11 -4.54
CA ILE A 84 4.85 -26.90 -5.00
C ILE A 84 4.19 -25.64 -4.44
N MET A 85 2.86 -25.58 -4.44
CA MET A 85 2.13 -24.43 -3.93
C MET A 85 2.18 -24.32 -2.40
N GLU A 86 2.14 -25.44 -1.69
CA GLU A 86 2.36 -25.48 -0.23
C GLU A 86 3.73 -24.90 0.14
N MET A 87 4.79 -25.27 -0.58
CA MET A 87 6.12 -24.72 -0.36
C MET A 87 6.18 -23.21 -0.60
N LYS A 88 5.53 -22.71 -1.66
CA LYS A 88 5.43 -21.26 -1.94
C LYS A 88 4.69 -20.53 -0.82
N GLN A 89 3.61 -21.11 -0.31
CA GLN A 89 2.85 -20.55 0.80
C GLN A 89 3.68 -20.48 2.08
N ILE A 90 4.36 -21.57 2.46
CA ILE A 90 5.24 -21.59 3.64
C ILE A 90 6.33 -20.50 3.52
N GLY A 91 6.91 -20.35 2.33
CA GLY A 91 7.87 -19.28 2.06
C GLY A 91 7.29 -17.88 2.25
N LEU A 92 6.06 -17.65 1.80
CA LEU A 92 5.35 -16.39 1.99
C LEU A 92 5.05 -16.09 3.46
N GLU A 93 4.57 -17.07 4.22
CA GLU A 93 4.30 -16.96 5.65
C GLU A 93 5.59 -16.68 6.44
N TYR A 94 6.67 -17.39 6.11
CA TYR A 94 7.98 -17.17 6.71
C TYR A 94 8.50 -15.74 6.45
N SER A 95 8.40 -15.27 5.21
CA SER A 95 8.81 -13.91 4.87
C SER A 95 7.94 -12.84 5.53
N ALA A 96 6.61 -13.05 5.60
CA ALA A 96 5.70 -12.16 6.34
C ALA A 96 6.05 -12.09 7.83
N SER A 97 6.40 -13.24 8.42
CA SER A 97 6.85 -13.32 9.81
C SER A 97 8.14 -12.52 10.06
N GLN A 98 9.11 -12.59 9.16
CA GLN A 98 10.32 -11.76 9.26
C GLN A 98 10.02 -10.25 9.22
N ILE A 99 9.11 -9.83 8.34
CA ILE A 99 8.69 -8.43 8.24
C ILE A 99 8.01 -8.00 9.55
N ARG A 100 7.11 -8.82 10.10
CA ARG A 100 6.49 -8.57 11.42
C ARG A 100 7.54 -8.43 12.53
N MET A 101 8.52 -9.33 12.57
CA MET A 101 9.61 -9.29 13.54
C MET A 101 10.41 -7.98 13.46
N ARG A 102 10.77 -7.52 12.25
CA ARG A 102 11.45 -6.23 12.07
C ARG A 102 10.56 -5.06 12.44
N ASN A 103 9.26 -5.13 12.15
CA ASN A 103 8.31 -4.09 12.51
C ASN A 103 8.22 -3.88 14.02
N PHE A 104 8.24 -4.94 14.83
CA PHE A 104 8.26 -4.82 16.29
C PHE A 104 9.44 -3.97 16.78
N GLY A 105 10.63 -4.13 16.20
CA GLY A 105 11.80 -3.32 16.54
C GLY A 105 11.72 -1.86 16.09
N LEU A 106 10.82 -1.53 15.14
CA LEU A 106 10.66 -0.19 14.55
C LEU A 106 9.36 0.51 15.00
N ALA A 107 8.50 -0.18 15.74
CA ALA A 107 7.19 0.31 16.17
C ALA A 107 7.26 1.52 17.11
N SER A 108 8.38 1.70 17.83
CA SER A 108 8.64 2.86 18.69
C SER A 108 9.11 4.11 17.94
N SER A 109 9.34 4.02 16.63
CA SER A 109 9.81 5.15 15.83
C SER A 109 8.72 6.22 15.64
N MET A 110 9.14 7.48 15.51
CA MET A 110 8.24 8.59 15.13
C MET A 110 7.53 8.32 13.79
N TRP A 111 8.22 7.66 12.84
CA TRP A 111 7.62 7.26 11.57
C TRP A 111 6.39 6.38 11.77
N TYR A 112 6.51 5.36 12.61
CA TYR A 112 5.40 4.45 12.88
C TYR A 112 4.24 5.17 13.60
N ILE A 113 4.55 6.06 14.55
CA ILE A 113 3.55 6.81 15.30
C ILE A 113 2.75 7.76 14.38
N TYR A 114 3.42 8.48 13.47
CA TYR A 114 2.76 9.47 12.62
C TYR A 114 2.18 8.89 11.32
N LEU A 115 2.82 7.89 10.72
CA LEU A 115 2.44 7.35 9.41
C LEU A 115 1.83 5.95 9.47
N GLY A 116 1.94 5.24 10.60
CA GLY A 116 1.48 3.84 10.75
C GLY A 116 2.41 2.81 10.09
N PHE A 117 3.57 3.23 9.57
CA PHE A 117 4.61 2.35 9.03
C PHE A 117 5.99 3.00 9.12
N HIS A 118 7.04 2.18 9.06
CA HIS A 118 8.42 2.67 8.99
C HIS A 118 8.93 2.65 7.53
N PRO A 119 9.44 3.75 6.95
CA PRO A 119 9.91 3.81 5.56
C PRO A 119 10.92 2.72 5.17
N ARG A 120 11.81 2.33 6.10
CA ARG A 120 12.75 1.20 5.93
C ARG A 120 12.08 -0.14 5.58
N LEU A 121 10.83 -0.37 5.96
CA LEU A 121 10.11 -1.62 5.67
C LEU A 121 9.44 -1.61 4.30
N VAL A 122 9.29 -0.44 3.66
CA VAL A 122 8.54 -0.29 2.41
C VAL A 122 9.09 -1.19 1.29
N PRO A 123 10.42 -1.29 1.05
CA PRO A 123 10.95 -2.18 0.01
C PRO A 123 10.69 -3.66 0.28
N GLU A 124 10.76 -4.08 1.54
CA GLU A 124 10.51 -5.48 1.93
C GLU A 124 9.03 -5.84 1.79
N LEU A 125 8.15 -4.93 2.24
CA LEU A 125 6.70 -5.06 2.06
C LEU A 125 6.31 -5.11 0.59
N SER A 126 6.95 -4.29 -0.25
CA SER A 126 6.68 -4.26 -1.69
C SER A 126 7.11 -5.55 -2.38
N ALA A 127 8.31 -6.02 -2.06
CA ALA A 127 8.84 -7.26 -2.61
C ALA A 127 7.95 -8.44 -2.22
N TRP A 128 7.59 -8.53 -0.93
CA TRP A 128 6.68 -9.55 -0.44
C TRP A 128 5.32 -9.48 -1.14
N TYR A 129 4.74 -8.28 -1.28
CA TYR A 129 3.44 -8.11 -1.92
C TYR A 129 3.44 -8.59 -3.36
N ASN A 130 4.50 -8.28 -4.12
CA ASN A 130 4.63 -8.74 -5.50
C ASN A 130 4.68 -10.27 -5.60
N VAL A 131 5.42 -10.93 -4.71
CA VAL A 131 5.45 -12.40 -4.64
C VAL A 131 4.08 -12.96 -4.27
N ALA A 132 3.42 -12.38 -3.27
CA ALA A 132 2.08 -12.78 -2.85
C ALA A 132 1.04 -12.58 -3.96
N ASN A 133 1.16 -11.50 -4.75
CA ASN A 133 0.29 -11.21 -5.87
C ASN A 133 0.48 -12.20 -7.03
N THR A 134 1.74 -12.53 -7.36
CA THR A 134 2.04 -13.58 -8.34
C THR A 134 1.47 -14.92 -7.90
N PHE A 135 1.58 -15.25 -6.62
CA PHE A 135 1.02 -16.49 -6.07
C PHE A 135 -0.52 -16.50 -6.11
N GLU A 136 -1.17 -15.37 -5.78
CA GLU A 136 -2.62 -15.20 -5.95
C GLU A 136 -3.06 -15.47 -7.39
N GLN A 137 -2.38 -14.86 -8.37
CA GLN A 137 -2.68 -15.04 -9.78
C GLN A 137 -2.49 -16.49 -10.23
N GLU A 138 -1.46 -17.17 -9.73
CA GLU A 138 -1.19 -18.57 -10.05
C GLU A 138 -2.32 -19.49 -9.54
N ILE A 139 -2.82 -19.25 -8.32
CA ILE A 139 -3.96 -19.99 -7.77
C ILE A 139 -5.20 -19.74 -8.63
N GLN A 140 -5.53 -18.48 -8.90
CA GLN A 140 -6.70 -18.11 -9.71
C GLN A 140 -6.64 -18.72 -11.11
N PHE A 141 -5.45 -18.70 -11.75
CA PHE A 141 -5.25 -19.32 -13.04
C PHE A 141 -5.53 -20.82 -13.00
N LYS A 142 -5.08 -21.53 -11.96
CA LYS A 142 -5.39 -22.97 -11.80
C LYS A 142 -6.87 -23.24 -11.56
N VAL A 143 -7.52 -22.41 -10.76
CA VAL A 143 -8.96 -22.50 -10.50
C VAL A 143 -9.74 -22.33 -11.80
N GLU A 144 -9.42 -21.30 -12.57
CA GLU A 144 -10.07 -21.04 -13.87
C GLU A 144 -9.79 -22.17 -14.87
N SER A 145 -8.55 -22.66 -14.94
CA SER A 145 -8.18 -23.77 -15.82
C SER A 145 -8.99 -25.04 -15.50
N ASP A 146 -9.15 -25.36 -14.22
CA ASP A 146 -9.95 -26.52 -13.80
C ASP A 146 -11.44 -26.32 -14.11
N PHE A 147 -11.96 -25.12 -13.87
CA PHE A 147 -13.34 -24.77 -14.24
C PHE A 147 -13.60 -24.95 -15.74
N GLN A 148 -12.72 -24.41 -16.58
CA GLN A 148 -12.80 -24.55 -18.04
C GLN A 148 -12.75 -26.02 -18.45
N ARG A 149 -11.85 -26.82 -17.85
CA ARG A 149 -11.74 -28.25 -18.11
C ARG A 149 -13.04 -29.00 -17.78
N ARG A 150 -13.64 -28.74 -16.62
CA ARG A 150 -14.92 -29.36 -16.21
C ARG A 150 -16.06 -28.95 -17.15
N CYS A 151 -16.12 -27.67 -17.50
CA CYS A 151 -17.11 -27.15 -18.45
C CYS A 151 -16.97 -27.83 -19.82
N HIS A 152 -15.75 -27.93 -20.34
CA HIS A 152 -15.49 -28.58 -21.63
C HIS A 152 -15.86 -30.06 -21.62
N ALA A 153 -15.52 -30.78 -20.56
CA ALA A 153 -15.89 -32.20 -20.40
C ALA A 153 -17.42 -32.40 -20.36
N GLU A 154 -18.15 -31.50 -19.70
CA GLU A 154 -19.60 -31.55 -19.63
C GLU A 154 -20.25 -31.20 -20.98
N LEU A 155 -19.68 -30.25 -21.74
CA LEU A 155 -20.10 -29.96 -23.11
C LEU A 155 -19.90 -31.15 -24.04
N GLN A 156 -18.74 -31.83 -23.98
CA GLN A 156 -18.48 -33.04 -24.76
C GLN A 156 -19.47 -34.15 -24.42
N ARG A 157 -19.70 -34.41 -23.12
CA ARG A 157 -20.71 -35.38 -22.66
C ARG A 157 -22.10 -35.09 -23.21
N ARG A 158 -22.53 -33.82 -23.24
CA ARG A 158 -23.85 -33.42 -23.76
C ARG A 158 -23.94 -33.46 -25.28
N ALA A 159 -22.83 -33.25 -25.97
CA ALA A 159 -22.75 -33.34 -27.42
C ALA A 159 -22.73 -34.80 -27.93
N GLY A 160 -22.64 -35.79 -27.04
CA GLY A 160 -22.64 -37.21 -27.41
C GLY A 160 -21.35 -37.67 -28.10
N ILE A 161 -20.24 -36.95 -27.87
CA ILE A 161 -18.89 -37.33 -28.30
C ILE A 161 -18.19 -38.05 -27.14
#